data_AF-A0A1V8YUQ0-F1
#
_entry.id   AF-A0A1V8YUQ0-F1
#
_cell.length_a   1.000
_cell.length_b   1.000
_cell.length_c   1.000
_cell.angle_alpha   90.00
_cell.angle_beta   90.00
_cell.angle_gamma   90.00
#
_symmetry.space_group_name_H-M   'P 1'
#
loop_
_entity.id
_entity.type
_entity.pdbx_description
1 polymer ?
#
loop_
_entity_poly.entity_id
_entity_poly.type
_entity_poly.pdbx_seq_one_letter_code
_entity_poly.pdbx_strand_id
1 'polypeptide(L)'
;MERFIHKKRDPNEIPIIFVRDARGNTPFKVSVNEWTNRYSPLSLNELEIKLYRQALAYYSEKDYSKAIDLLKYLISQTSYTHFEYIERLATIYQIIDEPVKELQLLNSALSVAELISLPSALIKKLEKRRTHVKEKLYSNW
;
A
#
# COMPACT_ATOMS: atom_id res chain seq x y z
N MET A 1 -14.22 -30.92 29.71
CA MET A 1 -14.36 -29.83 28.73
C MET A 1 -15.33 -28.81 29.30
N GLU A 2 -14.80 -27.76 29.94
CA GLU A 2 -15.63 -26.63 30.35
C GLU A 2 -15.97 -25.81 29.11
N ARG A 3 -17.27 -25.59 28.87
CA ARG A 3 -17.74 -24.68 27.83
C ARG A 3 -17.49 -23.27 28.33
N PHE A 4 -16.60 -22.53 27.70
CA PHE A 4 -16.48 -21.09 27.90
C PHE A 4 -17.78 -20.43 27.47
N ILE A 5 -18.68 -20.19 28.43
CA ILE A 5 -19.86 -19.36 28.21
C ILE A 5 -19.34 -17.94 28.01
N HIS A 6 -19.32 -17.46 26.76
CA HIS A 6 -19.10 -16.05 26.49
C HIS A 6 -20.23 -15.27 27.19
N LYS A 7 -19.90 -14.68 28.34
CA LYS A 7 -20.73 -13.69 29.02
C LYS A 7 -21.07 -12.62 27.98
N LYS A 8 -22.36 -12.37 27.72
CA LYS A 8 -22.77 -11.23 26.89
C LYS A 8 -22.14 -9.99 27.50
N ARG A 9 -21.30 -9.28 26.74
CA ARG A 9 -20.66 -8.02 27.19
C ARG A 9 -21.77 -7.05 27.59
N ASP A 10 -21.70 -6.57 28.83
CA ASP A 10 -22.63 -5.55 29.31
C ASP A 10 -22.42 -4.27 28.47
N PRO A 11 -23.49 -3.63 27.96
CA PRO A 11 -23.38 -2.37 27.24
C PRO A 11 -22.60 -1.29 28.01
N ASN A 12 -22.61 -1.34 29.35
CA ASN A 12 -21.90 -0.40 30.22
C ASN A 12 -20.40 -0.71 30.39
N GLU A 13 -19.92 -1.87 29.94
CA GLU A 13 -18.49 -2.25 29.97
C GLU A 13 -17.75 -1.87 28.67
N ILE A 14 -18.45 -1.32 27.67
CA ILE A 14 -17.84 -0.94 26.40
C ILE A 14 -17.09 0.39 26.57
N PRO A 15 -15.77 0.45 26.29
CA PRO A 15 -15.03 1.70 26.41
C PRO A 15 -15.61 2.78 25.49
N ILE A 16 -15.73 4.00 26.03
CA ILE A 16 -16.29 5.16 25.34
C ILE A 16 -15.15 6.12 25.00
N ILE A 17 -15.09 6.55 23.74
CA ILE A 17 -14.17 7.57 23.22
C ILE A 17 -14.88 8.92 23.25
N PHE A 18 -14.20 9.93 23.81
CA PHE A 18 -14.63 11.32 23.76
C PHE A 18 -13.92 12.01 22.59
N VAL A 19 -14.68 12.38 21.57
CA VAL A 19 -14.11 13.06 20.40
C VAL A 19 -14.19 14.56 20.65
N ARG A 20 -13.10 15.28 20.40
CA ARG A 20 -13.01 16.74 20.60
C ARG A 20 -12.97 17.46 19.26
N ASP A 21 -13.58 18.65 19.19
CA ASP A 21 -13.43 19.55 18.06
C ASP A 21 -12.06 20.27 18.09
N ALA A 22 -11.75 21.01 17.03
CA ALA A 22 -10.51 21.79 16.92
C ALA A 22 -10.36 22.88 18.00
N ARG A 23 -11.41 23.16 18.78
CA ARG A 23 -11.42 24.12 19.89
C ARG A 23 -11.35 23.42 21.26
N GLY A 24 -11.23 22.10 21.29
CA GLY A 24 -11.11 21.29 22.51
C GLY A 24 -12.44 20.95 23.19
N ASN A 25 -13.59 21.33 22.62
CA ASN A 25 -14.90 20.95 23.15
C ASN A 25 -15.20 19.51 22.76
N THR A 26 -15.94 18.77 23.59
CA THR A 26 -16.30 17.37 23.31
C THR A 26 -17.67 17.30 22.65
N PRO A 27 -17.81 17.26 21.29
CA PRO A 27 -19.11 17.41 20.66
C PRO A 27 -19.87 16.08 20.62
N PHE A 28 -19.21 14.94 20.76
CA PHE A 28 -19.86 13.62 20.77
C PHE A 28 -19.06 12.54 21.54
N LYS A 29 -19.81 11.59 22.09
CA LYS A 29 -19.29 10.35 22.69
C LYS A 29 -19.62 9.20 21.74
N VAL A 30 -18.66 8.34 21.46
CA VAL A 30 -18.86 7.13 20.66
C VAL A 30 -18.22 5.94 21.34
N SER A 31 -18.83 4.77 21.24
CA SER A 31 -18.16 3.54 21.67
C SER A 31 -16.94 3.24 20.79
N VAL A 32 -15.97 2.47 21.29
CA VAL A 32 -14.83 2.00 20.47
C VAL A 32 -15.31 1.30 19.20
N ASN A 33 -16.35 0.46 19.30
CA ASN A 33 -16.90 -0.24 18.15
C ASN A 33 -17.53 0.72 17.13
N GLU A 34 -18.26 1.75 17.56
CA GLU A 34 -18.80 2.77 16.66
C GLU A 34 -17.71 3.63 16.03
N TRP A 35 -16.64 3.94 16.76
CA TRP A 35 -15.48 4.63 16.20
C TRP A 35 -14.84 3.78 15.11
N THR A 36 -14.51 2.53 15.40
CA THR A 36 -13.95 1.61 14.41
C THR A 36 -14.88 1.46 13.21
N ASN A 37 -16.19 1.29 13.40
CA ASN A 37 -17.14 1.09 12.29
C ASN A 37 -17.46 2.36 11.49
N ARG A 38 -17.52 3.55 12.12
CA ARG A 38 -17.77 4.81 11.40
C ARG A 38 -16.55 5.33 10.67
N TYR A 39 -15.34 5.05 11.17
CA TYR A 39 -14.09 5.53 10.60
C TYR A 39 -13.30 4.45 9.83
N SER A 40 -13.74 3.19 9.79
CA SER A 40 -13.18 2.12 8.94
C SER A 40 -14.27 1.62 8.00
N PRO A 41 -14.38 2.17 6.78
CA PRO A 41 -13.61 1.68 5.62
C PRO A 41 -13.17 2.78 4.63
N LEU A 42 -13.46 4.06 4.89
CA LEU A 42 -12.96 5.21 4.09
C LEU A 42 -11.50 5.55 4.44
N SER A 43 -11.06 5.22 5.66
CA SER A 43 -9.71 5.52 6.15
C SER A 43 -8.63 4.69 5.50
N LEU A 44 -8.90 3.48 5.02
CA LEU A 44 -7.89 2.65 4.36
C LEU A 44 -7.54 3.17 2.97
N ASN A 45 -8.55 3.56 2.17
CA ASN A 45 -8.32 4.21 0.89
C ASN A 45 -7.69 5.61 1.07
N GLU A 46 -8.14 6.37 2.08
CA GLU A 46 -7.53 7.66 2.41
C GLU A 46 -6.08 7.51 2.90
N LEU A 47 -5.77 6.48 3.69
CA LEU A 47 -4.43 6.15 4.13
C LEU A 47 -3.55 5.76 2.95
N GLU A 48 -4.03 4.90 2.06
CA GLU A 48 -3.33 4.51 0.84
C GLU A 48 -2.95 5.74 0.00
N ILE A 49 -3.92 6.62 -0.27
CA ILE A 49 -3.70 7.88 -1.00
C ILE A 49 -2.68 8.78 -0.28
N LYS A 50 -2.77 8.92 1.04
CA LYS A 50 -1.83 9.72 1.85
C LYS A 50 -0.42 9.14 1.79
N LEU A 51 -0.28 7.83 1.93
CA LEU A 51 1.01 7.13 1.86
C LEU A 51 1.61 7.24 0.46
N TYR A 52 0.81 7.12 -0.60
CA TYR A 52 1.31 7.30 -1.96
C TYR A 52 1.76 8.75 -2.21
N ARG A 53 0.99 9.74 -1.77
CA ARG A 53 1.41 11.16 -1.82
C ARG A 53 2.71 11.38 -1.07
N GLN A 54 2.88 10.76 0.10
CA GLN A 54 4.12 10.84 0.85
C GLN A 54 5.29 10.16 0.11
N ALA A 55 5.07 9.03 -0.54
CA ALA A 55 6.07 8.37 -1.38
C ALA A 55 6.50 9.28 -2.55
N LEU A 56 5.57 10.02 -3.15
CA LEU A 56 5.86 11.00 -4.19
C LEU A 56 6.64 12.21 -3.66
N ALA A 57 6.37 12.67 -2.43
CA ALA A 57 7.15 13.71 -1.78
C ALA A 57 8.60 13.26 -1.59
N TYR A 58 8.82 12.08 -0.99
CA TYR A 58 10.16 11.51 -0.83
C TYR A 58 10.88 11.28 -2.17
N TYR A 59 10.17 10.81 -3.20
CA TYR A 59 10.71 10.71 -4.55
C TYR A 59 11.19 12.06 -5.09
N SER A 60 10.42 13.13 -4.89
CA SER A 60 10.76 14.48 -5.35
C SER A 60 11.95 15.07 -4.59
N GLU A 61 12.07 14.75 -3.30
CA GLU A 61 13.19 15.10 -2.43
C GLU A 61 14.45 14.23 -2.67
N LYS A 62 14.36 13.23 -3.56
CA LYS A 62 15.40 12.21 -3.82
C LYS A 62 15.73 11.34 -2.61
N ASP A 63 14.88 11.31 -1.59
CA ASP A 63 14.95 10.34 -0.49
C ASP A 63 14.35 9.00 -0.95
N TYR A 64 15.08 8.34 -1.85
CA TYR A 64 14.62 7.11 -2.50
C TYR A 64 14.43 5.96 -1.53
N SER A 65 15.18 5.91 -0.42
CA SER A 65 15.03 4.87 0.59
C SER A 65 13.61 4.87 1.17
N LYS A 66 13.14 6.03 1.64
CA LYS A 66 11.78 6.14 2.21
C LYS A 66 10.69 5.96 1.15
N ALA A 67 10.91 6.45 -0.06
CA ALA A 67 9.98 6.25 -1.16
C ALA A 67 9.82 4.75 -1.50
N ILE A 68 10.93 3.99 -1.53
CA ILE A 68 10.92 2.54 -1.75
C ILE A 68 10.12 1.82 -0.68
N ASP A 69 10.34 2.14 0.60
CA ASP A 69 9.65 1.48 1.71
C ASP A 69 8.13 1.67 1.63
N LEU A 70 7.68 2.89 1.38
CA LEU A 70 6.26 3.19 1.22
C LEU A 70 5.66 2.50 -0.01
N LEU A 71 6.35 2.49 -1.16
CA LEU A 71 5.86 1.85 -2.37
C LEU A 71 5.78 0.33 -2.23
N LYS A 72 6.77 -0.31 -1.59
CA LYS A 72 6.72 -1.75 -1.28
C LYS A 72 5.54 -2.08 -0.38
N TYR A 73 5.32 -1.27 0.67
CA TYR A 73 4.18 -1.43 1.54
C TYR A 73 2.87 -1.34 0.75
N LEU A 74 2.69 -0.27 -0.05
CA LEU A 74 1.49 -0.07 -0.86
C LEU A 74 1.23 -1.22 -1.85
N ILE A 75 2.26 -1.68 -2.56
CA ILE A 75 2.14 -2.82 -3.50
C ILE A 75 1.71 -4.09 -2.75
N SER A 76 2.28 -4.35 -1.57
CA SER A 76 1.92 -5.52 -0.77
C SER A 76 0.48 -5.46 -0.26
N GLN A 77 0.01 -4.29 0.19
CA GLN A 77 -1.35 -4.12 0.72
C GLN A 77 -2.41 -4.22 -0.38
N THR A 78 -2.08 -3.74 -1.57
CA THR A 78 -3.01 -3.72 -2.71
C THR A 78 -2.91 -4.96 -3.59
N SER A 79 -2.04 -5.92 -3.27
CA SER A 79 -1.83 -7.12 -4.06
C SER A 79 -1.57 -6.80 -5.55
N TYR A 80 -0.74 -5.79 -5.81
CA TYR A 80 -0.32 -5.37 -7.17
C TYR A 80 -1.42 -4.78 -8.07
N THR A 81 -2.61 -4.47 -7.56
CA THR A 81 -3.71 -3.90 -8.38
C THR A 81 -3.42 -2.47 -8.89
N HIS A 82 -2.59 -1.71 -8.18
CA HIS A 82 -2.20 -0.35 -8.52
C HIS A 82 -0.89 -0.30 -9.32
N PHE A 83 -1.03 -0.25 -10.65
CA PHE A 83 0.08 -0.23 -11.59
C PHE A 83 1.03 0.96 -11.39
N GLU A 84 0.50 2.11 -10.99
CA GLU A 84 1.24 3.34 -10.73
C GLU A 84 2.31 3.16 -9.65
N TYR A 85 2.07 2.31 -8.64
CA TYR A 85 3.05 2.05 -7.57
C TYR A 85 4.21 1.22 -8.09
N ILE A 86 3.90 0.22 -8.92
CA ILE A 86 4.88 -0.67 -9.56
C ILE A 86 5.77 0.16 -10.48
N GLU A 87 5.19 1.00 -11.33
CA GLU A 87 5.96 1.85 -12.25
C GLU A 87 6.85 2.82 -11.50
N ARG A 88 6.34 3.48 -10.45
CA ARG A 88 7.13 4.42 -9.67
C ARG A 88 8.32 3.73 -9.00
N LEU A 89 8.10 2.56 -8.42
CA LEU A 89 9.16 1.78 -7.77
C LEU A 89 10.20 1.29 -8.78
N ALA A 90 9.75 0.79 -9.94
CA ALA A 90 10.65 0.38 -11.01
C ALA A 90 11.51 1.56 -11.50
N THR A 91 10.92 2.76 -11.66
CA THR A 91 11.67 3.97 -12.01
C THR A 91 12.69 4.35 -10.95
N ILE A 92 12.38 4.20 -9.66
CA ILE A 92 13.36 4.45 -8.60
C ILE A 92 14.53 3.47 -8.73
N TYR A 93 14.27 2.16 -8.89
CA TYR A 93 15.34 1.17 -9.06
C TYR A 93 16.22 1.45 -10.27
N GLN A 94 15.63 1.94 -11.37
CA GLN A 94 16.40 2.39 -12.52
C GLN A 94 17.31 3.59 -12.20
N ILE A 95 16.81 4.58 -11.45
CA ILE A 95 17.57 5.79 -11.07
C ILE A 95 18.75 5.45 -10.16
N ILE A 96 18.56 4.54 -9.20
CA ILE A 96 19.62 4.14 -8.26
C ILE A 96 20.50 2.99 -8.78
N ASP A 97 20.38 2.65 -10.07
CA ASP A 97 21.10 1.58 -10.76
C ASP A 97 21.04 0.21 -10.05
N GLU A 98 19.83 -0.18 -9.66
CA GLU A 98 19.52 -1.47 -9.02
C GLU A 98 18.69 -2.39 -9.96
N PRO A 99 19.23 -2.79 -11.12
CA PRO A 99 18.48 -3.51 -12.16
C PRO A 99 18.00 -4.89 -11.73
N VAL A 100 18.69 -5.54 -10.78
CA VAL A 100 18.25 -6.83 -10.23
C VAL A 100 16.94 -6.67 -9.46
N LYS A 101 16.81 -5.60 -8.66
CA LYS A 101 15.59 -5.30 -7.89
C LYS A 101 14.45 -4.89 -8.82
N GLU A 102 14.74 -4.12 -9.87
CA GLU A 102 13.77 -3.82 -10.93
C GLU A 102 13.25 -5.09 -11.60
N LEU A 103 14.14 -5.99 -12.01
CA LEU A 103 13.77 -7.25 -12.66
C LEU A 103 12.90 -8.14 -11.74
N GLN A 104 13.26 -8.23 -10.45
CA GLN A 104 12.48 -8.97 -9.46
C GLN A 104 11.06 -8.40 -9.34
N LEU A 105 10.92 -7.08 -9.20
CA LEU A 105 9.63 -6.42 -9.13
C LEU A 105 8.76 -6.70 -10.38
N LEU A 106 9.34 -6.57 -11.57
CA LEU A 106 8.62 -6.81 -12.83
C LEU A 106 8.17 -8.27 -12.97
N ASN A 107 9.00 -9.23 -12.55
CA ASN A 107 8.62 -10.65 -12.55
C ASN A 107 7.47 -10.92 -11.58
N SER A 108 7.51 -10.37 -10.36
CA SER A 108 6.42 -10.51 -9.40
C SER A 108 5.12 -9.92 -9.93
N ALA A 109 5.16 -8.70 -10.49
CA ALA A 109 3.98 -8.06 -11.07
C ALA A 109 3.38 -8.86 -12.23
N LEU A 110 4.22 -9.37 -13.14
CA LEU A 110 3.75 -10.19 -14.26
C LEU A 110 3.18 -11.54 -13.81
N SER A 111 3.74 -12.16 -12.76
CA SER A 111 3.26 -13.46 -12.26
C SER A 111 1.83 -13.42 -11.72
N VAL A 112 1.37 -12.26 -11.26
CA VAL A 112 0.01 -12.06 -10.73
C VAL A 112 -0.92 -11.31 -11.70
N ALA A 113 -0.40 -10.88 -12.86
CA ALA A 113 -1.13 -9.99 -13.78
C ALA A 113 -2.44 -10.59 -14.30
N GLU A 114 -2.47 -11.89 -14.61
CA GLU A 114 -3.69 -12.60 -15.02
C GLU A 114 -4.69 -12.70 -13.87
N LEU A 115 -4.22 -13.00 -12.65
CA LEU A 115 -5.05 -13.14 -11.46
C LEU A 115 -5.79 -11.84 -11.12
N ILE A 116 -5.11 -10.70 -11.25
CA ILE A 116 -5.70 -9.38 -10.97
C ILE A 116 -6.38 -8.76 -12.20
N SER A 117 -6.49 -9.49 -13.32
CA SER A 117 -7.07 -8.99 -14.57
C SER A 117 -6.45 -7.67 -15.06
N LEU A 118 -5.12 -7.56 -14.98
CA LEU A 118 -4.40 -6.37 -15.42
C LEU A 118 -4.66 -6.13 -16.94
N PRO A 119 -4.96 -4.90 -17.37
CA PRO A 119 -5.14 -4.61 -18.79
C PRO A 119 -3.97 -5.07 -19.65
N SER A 120 -4.26 -5.71 -20.79
CA SER A 120 -3.24 -6.29 -21.69
C SER A 120 -2.20 -5.27 -22.17
N ALA A 121 -2.59 -4.01 -22.32
CA ALA A 121 -1.68 -2.91 -22.65
C ALA A 121 -0.60 -2.68 -21.55
N LEU A 122 -0.98 -2.79 -20.28
CA LEU A 122 -0.07 -2.64 -19.15
C LEU A 122 0.84 -3.87 -19.01
N ILE A 123 0.31 -5.08 -19.25
CA ILE A 123 1.10 -6.31 -19.30
C ILE A 123 2.22 -6.18 -20.35
N LYS A 124 1.87 -5.80 -21.58
CA LYS A 124 2.85 -5.59 -22.66
C LYS A 124 3.90 -4.54 -22.30
N LYS A 125 3.51 -3.48 -21.57
CA LYS A 125 4.44 -2.45 -21.10
C LYS A 125 5.45 -3.02 -20.09
N LEU A 126 4.99 -3.81 -19.12
CA LEU A 126 5.84 -4.49 -18.14
C LEU A 126 6.78 -5.50 -18.81
N GLU A 127 6.28 -6.29 -19.76
CA GLU A 127 7.09 -7.25 -20.52
C GLU A 127 8.20 -6.56 -21.31
N LYS A 128 7.87 -5.49 -22.04
CA LYS A 128 8.86 -4.71 -22.79
C LYS A 128 9.94 -4.14 -21.86
N ARG A 129 9.54 -3.57 -20.73
CA ARG A 129 10.47 -3.05 -19.72
C ARG A 129 11.35 -4.16 -19.14
N ARG A 130 10.77 -5.31 -18.81
CA ARG A 130 11.49 -6.48 -18.29
C ARG A 130 12.56 -6.95 -19.28
N THR A 131 12.22 -7.05 -20.57
CA THR A 131 13.18 -7.45 -21.62
C THR A 131 14.34 -6.47 -21.68
N HIS A 132 14.07 -5.16 -21.66
CA HIS A 132 15.11 -4.14 -21.65
C HIS A 132 16.03 -4.23 -20.41
N VAL A 133 15.47 -4.46 -19.23
CA VAL A 133 16.27 -4.64 -17.99
C VAL A 133 17.13 -5.91 -18.07
N LYS A 134 16.60 -7.00 -18.62
CA LYS A 134 17.36 -8.23 -18.87
C LYS A 134 18.52 -7.98 -19.83
N GLU A 135 18.27 -7.31 -20.95
CA GLU A 135 19.33 -6.93 -21.90
C GLU A 135 20.43 -6.14 -21.20
N LYS A 136 20.08 -5.09 -20.43
CA LYS A 136 21.06 -4.31 -19.65
C LYS A 136 21.87 -5.18 -18.68
N LEU A 137 21.23 -6.13 -18.01
CA LEU A 137 21.90 -7.03 -17.07
C LEU A 137 22.85 -8.02 -17.75
N TYR A 138 22.44 -8.59 -18.89
CA TYR A 138 23.19 -9.64 -19.58
C TYR A 138 24.15 -9.13 -20.65
N SER A 139 24.05 -7.86 -21.06
CA SER A 139 25.01 -7.19 -21.95
C SER A 139 26.19 -6.57 -21.22
N ASN A 140 26.16 -6.52 -19.89
CA ASN A 140 27.24 -6.02 -19.04
C ASN A 140 28.16 -7.15 -18.51
N TRP A 141 28.08 -8.35 -19.11
CA TRP A 141 28.99 -9.48 -18.92
C TRP A 141 29.66 -9.83 -20.26
#